data_AF-A0A6J4TRH5-F1
#
_entry.id   AF-A0A6J4TRH5-F1
#
_cell.length_a   1.000
_cell.length_b   1.000
_cell.length_c   1.000
_cell.angle_alpha   90.00
_cell.angle_beta   90.00
_cell.angle_gamma   90.00
#
_symmetry.space_group_name_H-M   'P 1'
#
loop_
_entity.id
_entity.type
_entity.pdbx_description
1 polymer ?
#
loop_
_entity_poly.entity_id
_entity_poly.type
_entity_poly.pdbx_seq_one_letter_code
_entity_poly.pdbx_strand_id
1 'polypeptide(L)'
;MPAYHLIGPNGDDGISLVNIGVGPSNAKTICDHIAVLRPEVWLMIGHCGGLRPSQTIGDYVLAHAYLRDDHVLDDVLPIEIPIPAIAEVQTALYNAAARVTGEDEDSL
;
A
#
# COMPACT_ATOMS: atom_id res chain seq x y z
N MET A 1 -13.38 8.72 6.51
CA MET A 1 -12.24 7.79 6.55
C MET A 1 -11.66 7.82 7.95
N PRO A 2 -12.12 6.95 8.88
CA PRO A 2 -11.67 6.95 10.28
C PRO A 2 -10.17 6.70 10.40
N ALA A 3 -9.52 7.35 11.37
CA ALA A 3 -8.09 7.23 11.63
C ALA A 3 -7.81 6.86 13.08
N TYR A 4 -6.75 6.08 13.28
CA TYR A 4 -6.22 5.67 14.59
C TYR A 4 -4.71 5.93 14.60
N HIS A 5 -4.19 6.39 15.75
CA HIS A 5 -2.79 6.80 15.86
C HIS A 5 -2.15 6.10 17.06
N LEU A 6 -1.18 5.25 16.78
CA LEU A 6 -0.26 4.74 17.79
C LEU A 6 0.92 5.71 17.87
N ILE A 7 0.87 6.61 18.86
CA ILE A 7 1.86 7.67 19.05
C ILE A 7 3.14 7.06 19.64
N GLY A 8 4.30 7.37 19.06
CA GLY A 8 5.59 6.91 19.57
C GLY A 8 5.98 7.57 20.89
N PRO A 9 6.99 7.03 21.60
CA PRO A 9 7.33 7.44 22.97
C PRO A 9 7.63 8.93 23.17
N ASN A 10 8.19 9.60 22.15
CA ASN A 10 8.53 11.03 22.21
C ASN A 10 7.55 11.91 21.42
N GLY A 11 6.42 11.36 20.96
CA GLY A 11 5.45 12.07 20.12
C GLY A 11 5.75 12.04 18.62
N ASP A 12 6.89 11.49 18.21
CA ASP A 12 7.32 11.21 16.83
C ASP A 12 7.38 9.69 16.56
N ASP A 13 7.65 9.29 15.31
CA ASP A 13 7.88 7.90 14.90
C ASP A 13 6.77 6.87 15.25
N GLY A 14 5.52 7.34 15.29
CA GLY A 14 4.34 6.51 15.50
C GLY A 14 3.80 5.85 14.22
N ILE A 15 2.69 5.11 14.35
CA ILE A 15 1.95 4.53 13.22
C ILE A 15 0.55 5.13 13.18
N SER A 16 0.17 5.69 12.03
CA SER A 16 -1.20 6.11 11.76
C SER A 16 -1.88 5.11 10.83
N LEU A 17 -3.03 4.59 11.23
CA LEU A 17 -3.87 3.72 10.43
C LEU A 17 -5.11 4.48 9.99
N VAL A 18 -5.38 4.52 8.69
CA VAL A 18 -6.59 5.14 8.13
C VAL A 18 -7.41 4.07 7.40
N ASN A 19 -8.66 3.90 7.83
CA ASN A 19 -9.62 3.12 7.06
C ASN A 19 -10.22 4.01 5.96
N ILE A 20 -9.65 3.89 4.76
CA ILE A 20 -10.05 4.69 3.58
C ILE A 20 -11.41 4.25 3.01
N GLY A 21 -11.94 3.10 3.45
CA GLY A 21 -13.10 2.46 2.81
C GLY A 21 -12.71 1.83 1.47
N VAL A 22 -13.62 1.91 0.50
CA VAL A 22 -13.43 1.35 -0.85
C VAL A 22 -13.61 2.45 -1.88
N GLY A 23 -12.85 2.39 -2.96
CA GLY A 23 -13.02 3.22 -4.14
C GLY A 23 -11.85 4.18 -4.41
N PRO A 24 -11.41 4.32 -5.68
CA PRO A 24 -10.33 5.25 -6.05
C PRO A 24 -10.56 6.69 -5.62
N SER A 25 -11.81 7.16 -5.64
CA SER A 25 -12.18 8.52 -5.23
C SER A 25 -11.83 8.80 -3.76
N ASN A 26 -12.06 7.84 -2.86
CA ASN A 26 -11.71 7.97 -1.46
C ASN A 26 -10.19 7.96 -1.26
N ALA A 27 -9.50 7.04 -1.93
CA ALA A 27 -8.03 6.93 -1.90
C ALA A 27 -7.36 8.22 -2.36
N LYS A 28 -7.80 8.81 -3.49
CA LYS A 28 -7.31 10.11 -3.94
C LYS A 28 -7.54 11.21 -2.90
N THR A 29 -8.77 11.33 -2.41
CA THR A 29 -9.16 12.42 -1.50
C THR A 29 -8.36 12.40 -0.20
N ILE A 30 -8.11 11.23 0.38
CA ILE A 30 -7.31 11.16 1.61
C ILE A 30 -5.83 11.44 1.34
N CYS A 31 -5.27 10.97 0.23
CA CYS A 31 -3.88 11.23 -0.13
C CYS A 31 -3.64 12.72 -0.40
N ASP A 32 -4.58 13.41 -1.07
CA ASP A 32 -4.52 14.86 -1.29
C ASP A 32 -4.38 15.63 0.04
N HIS A 33 -5.03 15.17 1.10
CA HIS A 33 -4.98 15.81 2.41
C HIS A 33 -3.83 15.34 3.30
N ILE A 34 -3.45 14.07 3.26
CA ILE A 34 -2.33 13.56 4.08
C ILE A 34 -0.99 14.08 3.56
N ALA A 35 -0.86 14.35 2.26
CA ALA A 35 0.38 14.80 1.64
C ALA A 35 0.97 16.07 2.29
N VAL A 36 0.14 17.00 2.79
CA VAL A 36 0.65 18.24 3.41
C VAL A 36 1.32 18.00 4.78
N LEU A 37 1.07 16.85 5.41
CA LEU A 37 1.74 16.46 6.65
C LEU A 37 3.14 15.90 6.40
N ARG A 38 3.52 15.68 5.13
CA ARG A 38 4.82 15.15 4.70
C ARG A 38 5.19 13.82 5.36
N PRO A 39 4.32 12.78 5.27
CA PRO A 39 4.63 11.47 5.83
C PRO A 39 5.89 10.88 5.19
N GLU A 40 6.63 10.09 5.97
CA GLU A 40 7.82 9.39 5.51
C GLU A 40 7.47 8.26 4.54
N VAL A 41 6.35 7.57 4.80
CA VAL A 41 5.80 6.50 3.94
C VAL A 41 4.32 6.29 4.23
N TRP A 42 3.56 5.85 3.24
CA TRP A 42 2.27 5.20 3.43
C TRP A 42 2.27 3.84 2.74
N LEU A 43 1.57 2.86 3.33
CA LEU A 43 1.49 1.50 2.81
C LEU A 43 0.03 1.12 2.64
N MET A 44 -0.29 0.46 1.52
CA MET A 44 -1.61 -0.11 1.30
C MET A 44 -1.65 -1.53 1.85
N ILE A 45 -2.37 -1.72 2.96
CA ILE A 45 -2.67 -3.04 3.53
C ILE A 45 -4.17 -3.30 3.37
N GLY A 46 -4.54 -4.21 2.47
CA GLY A 46 -5.93 -4.48 2.13
C GLY A 46 -6.10 -5.83 1.45
N HIS A 47 -7.35 -6.20 1.19
CA HIS A 47 -7.66 -7.43 0.46
C HIS A 47 -7.61 -7.21 -1.05
N CYS A 48 -7.36 -8.28 -1.81
CA CYS A 48 -7.48 -8.27 -3.26
C CYS A 48 -8.02 -9.62 -3.76
N GLY A 49 -8.38 -9.69 -5.04
CA GLY A 49 -8.71 -10.95 -5.71
C GLY A 49 -7.48 -11.52 -6.39
N GLY A 50 -7.13 -12.78 -6.09
CA GLY A 50 -6.13 -13.52 -6.84
C GLY A 50 -6.63 -13.85 -8.25
N LEU A 51 -5.80 -13.62 -9.26
CA LEU A 51 -6.13 -13.84 -10.68
C LEU A 51 -5.44 -15.07 -11.27
N ARG A 52 -4.51 -15.68 -10.52
CA ARG A 52 -3.80 -16.90 -10.95
C ARG A 52 -4.44 -18.13 -10.30
N PRO A 53 -4.61 -19.24 -11.04
CA PRO A 53 -5.15 -20.49 -10.48
C PRO A 53 -4.32 -21.09 -9.34
N SER A 54 -3.03 -20.75 -9.27
CA SER A 54 -2.12 -21.19 -8.20
C SER A 54 -2.29 -20.42 -6.89
N GLN A 55 -2.99 -19.27 -6.90
CA GLN A 55 -3.20 -18.47 -5.71
C GLN A 55 -4.32 -19.04 -4.85
N THR A 56 -4.13 -19.01 -3.54
CA THR A 56 -5.12 -19.42 -2.54
C THR A 56 -5.56 -18.24 -1.67
N ILE A 57 -6.72 -18.39 -1.02
CA ILE A 57 -7.21 -17.37 -0.08
C ILE A 57 -6.26 -17.33 1.12
N GLY A 58 -5.63 -16.18 1.34
CA GLY A 58 -4.64 -15.99 2.40
C GLY A 58 -3.26 -15.61 1.86
N ASP A 59 -2.98 -15.92 0.59
CA ASP A 59 -1.72 -15.55 -0.07
C ASP A 59 -1.55 -14.02 -0.11
N TYR A 60 -0.31 -13.58 -0.01
CA TYR A 60 0.06 -12.18 -0.16
C TYR A 60 0.32 -11.82 -1.63
N VAL A 61 0.17 -10.53 -1.94
CA VAL A 61 0.55 -9.98 -3.24
C VAL A 61 1.39 -8.73 -3.00
N LEU A 62 2.67 -8.80 -3.37
CA LEU A 62 3.53 -7.63 -3.41
C LEU A 62 3.46 -6.98 -4.79
N ALA A 63 2.78 -5.84 -4.89
CA ALA A 63 2.68 -5.11 -6.15
C ALA A 63 4.02 -4.48 -6.53
N HIS A 64 4.55 -4.86 -7.69
CA HIS A 64 5.73 -4.27 -8.31
C HIS A 64 5.38 -3.35 -9.50
N ALA A 65 4.10 -3.35 -9.92
CA ALA A 65 3.55 -2.52 -10.98
C ALA A 65 2.01 -2.41 -10.81
N TYR A 66 1.40 -1.46 -11.50
CA TYR A 66 -0.04 -1.19 -11.43
C TYR A 66 -0.63 -1.03 -12.84
N LEU A 67 -1.72 -1.75 -13.12
CA LEU A 67 -2.63 -1.41 -14.21
C LEU A 67 -3.66 -0.41 -13.66
N ARG A 68 -3.63 0.82 -14.17
CA ARG A 68 -4.46 1.92 -13.66
C ARG A 68 -5.78 2.02 -14.43
N ASP A 69 -6.72 1.18 -14.03
CA ASP A 69 -8.12 1.26 -14.47
C ASP A 69 -9.00 2.00 -13.43
N ASP A 70 -8.43 3.01 -12.76
CA ASP A 70 -9.06 3.74 -11.66
C ASP A 70 -9.59 5.13 -12.04
N HIS A 71 -9.11 5.68 -13.17
CA HIS A 71 -9.56 6.91 -13.85
C HIS A 71 -9.47 8.23 -13.07
N VAL A 72 -9.28 8.18 -11.75
CA VAL A 72 -9.43 9.33 -10.86
C VAL A 72 -8.25 10.31 -10.93
N LEU A 73 -7.12 9.87 -11.49
CA LEU A 73 -5.90 10.67 -11.64
C LEU A 73 -5.49 10.92 -13.09
N ASP A 74 -6.24 10.44 -14.08
CA ASP A 74 -5.81 10.43 -15.48
C ASP A 74 -5.48 11.83 -16.02
N ASP A 75 -6.25 12.85 -15.61
CA ASP A 75 -6.05 14.24 -16.04
C ASP A 75 -4.75 14.88 -15.51
N VAL A 76 -4.26 14.43 -14.35
CA VAL A 76 -3.08 15.01 -13.67
C VAL A 76 -1.85 14.09 -13.72
N LEU A 77 -2.07 12.81 -14.00
CA LEU A 77 -1.05 11.79 -14.18
C LEU A 77 -1.55 10.83 -15.28
N PRO A 78 -1.22 11.09 -16.56
CA PRO A 78 -1.65 10.23 -17.66
C PRO A 78 -1.25 8.76 -17.48
N ILE A 79 -2.01 7.83 -18.07
CA ILE A 79 -1.85 6.37 -17.86
C ILE A 79 -0.51 5.84 -18.39
N GLU A 80 0.07 6.49 -19.38
CA GLU A 80 1.37 6.17 -19.97
C GLU A 80 2.56 6.52 -19.07
N ILE A 81 2.35 7.32 -18.02
CA ILE A 81 3.42 7.68 -17.08
C ILE A 81 3.69 6.51 -16.14
N PRO A 82 4.92 5.94 -16.14
CA PRO A 82 5.23 4.79 -15.31
C PRO A 82 5.28 5.17 -13.83
N ILE A 83 4.62 4.37 -12.99
CA ILE A 83 4.73 4.46 -11.53
C ILE A 83 5.65 3.32 -11.06
N PRO A 84 6.93 3.62 -10.74
CA PRO A 84 7.88 2.59 -10.34
C PRO A 84 7.63 2.13 -8.90
N ALA A 85 8.03 0.90 -8.62
CA ALA A 85 8.16 0.42 -7.25
C ALA A 85 9.38 1.03 -6.56
N ILE A 86 9.25 1.42 -5.29
CA ILE A 86 10.35 1.94 -4.48
C ILE A 86 11.10 0.75 -3.86
N ALA A 87 12.36 0.54 -4.27
CA ALA A 87 13.13 -0.66 -3.94
C ALA A 87 13.27 -0.89 -2.41
N GLU A 88 13.47 0.17 -1.66
CA GLU A 88 13.60 0.15 -0.20
C GLU A 88 12.31 -0.34 0.46
N VAL A 89 11.16 0.13 -0.04
CA VAL A 89 9.83 -0.28 0.46
C VAL A 89 9.50 -1.72 0.06
N GLN A 90 9.86 -2.13 -1.17
CA GLN A 90 9.68 -3.50 -1.64
C GLN A 90 10.46 -4.48 -0.78
N THR A 91 11.74 -4.20 -0.54
CA THR A 91 12.60 -5.01 0.33
C THR A 91 12.06 -5.07 1.75
N ALA A 92 11.60 -3.94 2.29
CA ALA A 92 11.02 -3.88 3.63
C ALA A 92 9.74 -4.74 3.76
N LEU A 93 8.83 -4.67 2.78
CA LEU A 93 7.60 -5.46 2.78
C LEU A 93 7.87 -6.96 2.62
N TYR A 94 8.75 -7.33 1.70
CA TYR A 94 9.15 -8.73 1.48
C TYR A 94 9.77 -9.34 2.74
N ASN A 95 10.77 -8.67 3.31
CA ASN A 95 11.42 -9.13 4.54
C ASN A 95 10.45 -9.16 5.73
N ALA A 96 9.50 -8.22 5.80
CA ALA A 96 8.48 -8.21 6.84
C ALA A 96 7.54 -9.41 6.71
N ALA A 97 7.10 -9.75 5.49
CA ALA A 97 6.27 -10.92 5.24
C ALA A 97 7.01 -12.19 5.65
N ALA A 98 8.22 -12.42 5.13
CA ALA A 98 9.06 -13.57 5.46
C ALA A 98 9.25 -13.76 6.98
N ARG A 99 9.55 -12.65 7.69
CA ARG A 99 9.75 -12.69 9.14
C ARG A 99 8.48 -13.03 9.92
N VAL A 100 7.32 -12.55 9.47
CA VAL A 100 6.05 -12.72 10.20
C VAL A 100 5.41 -14.07 9.90
N THR A 101 5.47 -14.55 8.66
CA THR A 101 4.91 -15.84 8.26
C THR A 101 5.85 -17.00 8.57
N GLY A 102 7.16 -16.76 8.59
CA GLY A 102 8.18 -17.80 8.74
C GLY A 102 8.42 -18.60 7.46
N GLU A 103 7.89 -18.14 6.33
CA GLU A 103 8.06 -18.73 5.00
C GLU A 103 9.43 -18.35 4.41
N ASP A 104 9.96 -19.21 3.54
CA ASP A 104 11.14 -18.94 2.73
C ASP A 104 10.78 -18.25 1.42
N GLU A 105 11.79 -17.84 0.64
CA GLU A 105 11.58 -17.09 -0.61
C GLU A 105 10.72 -17.84 -1.64
N ASP A 106 10.80 -19.17 -1.65
CA ASP A 106 10.07 -20.02 -2.59
C ASP A 106 8.59 -20.21 -2.16
N SER A 107 8.28 -19.93 -0.89
CA SER A 107 6.96 -20.09 -0.29
C SER A 107 6.17 -18.78 -0.15
N LEU A 108 6.82 -17.62 -0.38
CA LEU A 108 6.22 -16.27 -0.38
C LEU A 108 5.71 -15.85 -1.77
#